data_AF-A0AAW3ZJP7-F1
#
_entry.id   AF-A0AAW3ZJP7-F1
#
_cell.length_a   1.000
_cell.length_b   1.000
_cell.length_c   1.000
_cell.angle_alpha   90.00
_cell.angle_beta   90.00
_cell.angle_gamma   90.00
#
_symmetry.space_group_name_H-M   'P 1'
#
loop_
_entity.id
_entity.type
_entity.pdbx_description
1 polymer ?
#
loop_
_entity_poly.entity_id
_entity_poly.type
_entity_poly.pdbx_seq_one_letter_code
_entity_poly.pdbx_strand_id
1 'polypeptide(L)'
;MCEAQTPSKCLYASPAGSGNGSAAAPGSLASVLAQASAGDFVYLLAGTYSDIVDMGGTRAIINLEKDAPRAHPLPTAEAPLVIKGYPGHVVVLQGDFSSTCVLIDRRAHYRFEDFAIRDCLNHAIQLGLDLPMSHIAFRNIEISQVRYVDNAGFLTIDGYSDVVIDNLNFHDYETGNPAGTGYYLKLFRARNITVQASRFHGAGGGIYYKHGENSAGLGGYTRIVGNHFYNLSSGRGIALNQNRAEVIGNLLEEADIGLHFEDGTLGPFTQQPRIAYNTLIGGSITLNEGSDSYIPGTPLGVFDAVVERNLLYGSGYSIWHYGSDSQHALGVGLNSNNNCFFRESNDPFISYFGAGQPWGTAGALYRFSDWQAQGFDTASIFADPELDSVYRPSPSSACRSMGHTALRSCGGGPDTPFCDGFELP
;
A
#
# COMPACT_ATOMS: atom_id res chain seq x y z
N MET A 1 2.06 29.40 12.57
CA MET A 1 1.21 29.89 11.47
C MET A 1 -0.10 29.12 11.56
N CYS A 2 -1.26 29.76 11.32
CA CYS A 2 -2.56 29.08 11.34
C CYS A 2 -3.05 28.95 9.89
N GLU A 3 -3.23 27.72 9.41
CA GLU A 3 -3.68 27.42 8.03
C GLU A 3 -5.21 27.51 7.85
N ALA A 4 -5.96 27.57 8.95
CA ALA A 4 -7.42 27.65 8.93
C ALA A 4 -7.92 28.97 8.34
N GLN A 5 -8.93 28.89 7.46
CA GLN A 5 -9.68 30.05 6.97
C GLN A 5 -11.01 30.17 7.72
N THR A 6 -11.40 31.40 8.08
CA THR A 6 -12.68 31.65 8.78
C THR A 6 -13.86 30.99 8.05
N PRO A 7 -14.73 30.24 8.74
CA PRO A 7 -14.91 30.15 10.19
C PRO A 7 -14.04 29.12 10.93
N SER A 8 -13.18 28.37 10.23
CA SER A 8 -12.31 27.36 10.82
C SER A 8 -11.28 27.96 11.78
N LYS A 9 -10.82 27.14 12.71
CA LYS A 9 -9.87 27.51 13.76
C LYS A 9 -8.64 26.62 13.74
N CYS A 10 -7.57 27.15 14.33
CA CYS A 10 -6.40 26.36 14.71
C CYS A 10 -6.43 26.11 16.20
N LEU A 11 -6.45 24.84 16.57
CA LEU A 11 -6.38 24.36 17.93
C LEU A 11 -5.01 23.75 18.18
N TYR A 12 -4.47 23.91 19.38
CA TYR A 12 -3.11 23.52 19.72
C TYR A 12 -3.13 22.57 20.90
N ALA A 13 -2.62 21.35 20.69
CA ALA A 13 -2.44 20.35 21.72
C ALA A 13 -0.95 20.27 22.09
N SER A 14 -0.65 19.98 23.36
CA SER A 14 0.71 19.59 23.80
C SER A 14 0.62 18.43 24.80
N PRO A 15 1.67 17.62 24.98
CA PRO A 15 1.62 16.49 25.91
C PRO A 15 1.24 16.87 27.34
N ALA A 16 1.76 17.99 27.85
CA ALA A 16 1.45 18.51 29.18
C ALA A 16 0.35 19.59 29.17
N GLY A 17 -0.37 19.74 28.05
CA GLY A 17 -1.33 20.82 27.86
C GLY A 17 -2.55 20.67 28.77
N SER A 18 -2.96 21.77 29.39
CA SER A 18 -4.16 21.85 30.22
C SER A 18 -4.98 23.12 29.95
N GLY A 19 -4.61 23.85 28.90
CA GLY A 19 -5.25 25.10 28.50
C GLY A 19 -6.48 24.88 27.63
N ASN A 20 -6.90 25.94 26.93
CA ASN A 20 -8.12 25.99 26.12
C ASN A 20 -7.88 25.63 24.65
N GLY A 21 -6.72 25.11 24.28
CA GLY A 21 -6.38 24.80 22.89
C GLY A 21 -5.95 26.01 22.06
N SER A 22 -5.72 27.17 22.67
CA SER A 22 -5.08 28.31 21.98
C SER A 22 -3.56 28.14 21.91
N ALA A 23 -2.90 28.85 21.00
CA ALA A 23 -1.44 28.81 20.89
C ALA A 23 -0.72 29.23 22.18
N ALA A 24 -1.28 30.19 22.93
CA ALA A 24 -0.73 30.67 24.19
C ALA A 24 -1.05 29.78 25.40
N ALA A 25 -2.10 28.96 25.29
CA ALA A 25 -2.50 28.01 26.33
C ALA A 25 -2.97 26.69 25.67
N PRO A 26 -2.02 25.85 25.18
CA PRO A 26 -2.35 24.59 24.52
C PRO A 26 -3.12 23.65 25.46
N GLY A 27 -4.11 22.95 24.92
CA GLY A 27 -4.88 21.95 25.66
C GLY A 27 -4.21 20.58 25.64
N SER A 28 -4.79 19.61 26.36
CA SER A 28 -4.46 18.20 26.17
C SER A 28 -5.03 17.72 24.84
N LEU A 29 -4.44 16.67 24.25
CA LEU A 29 -4.91 16.12 22.96
C LEU A 29 -6.41 15.77 22.99
N ALA A 30 -6.84 15.02 24.00
CA ALA A 30 -8.25 14.65 24.16
C ALA A 30 -9.17 15.88 24.28
N SER A 31 -8.78 16.88 25.08
CA SER A 31 -9.58 18.11 25.24
C SER A 31 -9.68 18.93 23.94
N VAL A 32 -8.61 18.97 23.15
CA VAL A 32 -8.55 19.70 21.88
C VAL A 32 -9.36 18.99 20.81
N LEU A 33 -9.20 17.67 20.69
CA LEU A 33 -9.99 16.86 19.76
C LEU A 33 -11.48 17.02 20.02
N ALA A 34 -11.92 16.98 21.29
CA ALA A 34 -13.32 17.17 21.67
C ALA A 34 -13.91 18.55 21.31
N GLN A 35 -13.08 19.56 21.02
CA GLN A 35 -13.52 20.89 20.61
C GLN A 35 -13.50 21.10 19.09
N ALA A 36 -12.78 20.25 18.36
CA ALA A 36 -12.54 20.43 16.93
C ALA A 36 -13.81 20.17 16.10
N SER A 37 -14.01 20.94 15.03
CA SER A 37 -15.15 20.84 14.13
C SER A 37 -14.71 20.71 12.67
N ALA A 38 -15.65 20.53 11.75
CA ALA A 38 -15.36 20.51 10.31
C ALA A 38 -14.52 21.73 9.89
N GLY A 39 -13.47 21.49 9.11
CA GLY A 39 -12.55 22.52 8.60
C GLY A 39 -11.47 22.97 9.57
N ASP A 40 -11.49 22.56 10.85
CA ASP A 40 -10.49 22.94 11.84
C ASP A 40 -9.15 22.21 11.63
N PHE A 41 -8.09 22.86 12.13
CA PHE A 41 -6.73 22.30 12.22
C PHE A 41 -6.39 22.05 13.68
N VAL A 42 -6.04 20.81 14.03
CA VAL A 42 -5.49 20.42 15.32
C VAL A 42 -3.98 20.26 15.17
N TYR A 43 -3.23 21.26 15.63
CA TYR A 43 -1.78 21.24 15.68
C TYR A 43 -1.26 20.53 16.92
N LEU A 44 -0.41 19.54 16.72
CA LEU A 44 0.34 18.86 17.76
C LEU A 44 1.66 19.61 17.96
N LEU A 45 1.89 20.13 19.16
CA LEU A 45 3.16 20.76 19.54
C LEU A 45 4.20 19.69 19.91
N ALA A 46 5.47 20.13 20.01
CA ALA A 46 6.59 19.22 20.18
C ALA A 46 6.44 18.34 21.44
N GLY A 47 6.84 17.08 21.32
CA GLY A 47 6.91 16.13 22.42
C GLY A 47 6.25 14.78 22.11
N THR A 48 6.16 13.97 23.16
CA THR A 48 5.63 12.61 23.09
C THR A 48 4.25 12.56 23.73
N TYR A 49 3.26 12.11 22.95
CA TYR A 49 1.91 11.86 23.40
C TYR A 49 1.75 10.36 23.66
N SER A 50 1.46 9.98 24.90
CA SER A 50 1.37 8.58 25.33
C SER A 50 0.16 8.28 26.19
N ASP A 51 -0.73 9.25 26.38
CA ASP A 51 -1.94 9.07 27.19
C ASP A 51 -2.93 8.19 26.44
N ILE A 52 -3.00 6.92 26.85
CA ILE A 52 -3.93 5.94 26.28
C ILE A 52 -5.29 6.08 26.94
N VAL A 53 -6.31 6.31 26.12
CA VAL A 53 -7.71 6.36 26.55
C VAL A 53 -8.31 4.95 26.42
N ASP A 54 -8.68 4.33 27.55
CA ASP A 54 -9.46 3.09 27.57
C ASP A 54 -10.96 3.40 27.59
N MET A 55 -11.69 2.88 26.61
CA MET A 55 -13.12 3.12 26.52
C MET A 55 -13.90 1.86 26.13
N GLY A 56 -13.86 0.84 26.97
CA GLY A 56 -14.74 -0.33 26.85
C GLY A 56 -14.17 -1.44 25.98
N GLY A 57 -12.88 -1.71 26.14
CA GLY A 57 -12.18 -2.82 25.49
C GLY A 57 -11.26 -2.40 24.35
N THR A 58 -11.43 -1.19 23.81
CA THR A 58 -10.51 -0.61 22.82
C THR A 58 -9.75 0.56 23.43
N ARG A 59 -8.43 0.49 23.35
CA ARG A 59 -7.47 1.44 23.94
C ARG A 59 -6.70 2.12 22.81
N ALA A 60 -6.62 3.45 22.81
CA ALA A 60 -5.81 4.21 21.86
C ALA A 60 -5.41 5.61 22.39
N ILE A 61 -4.37 6.21 21.82
CA ILE A 61 -3.95 7.59 22.13
C ILE A 61 -4.89 8.58 21.44
N ILE A 62 -5.26 8.30 20.19
CA ILE A 62 -6.34 8.98 19.47
C ILE A 62 -7.41 7.96 19.17
N ASN A 63 -8.63 8.16 19.69
CA ASN A 63 -9.78 7.33 19.38
C ASN A 63 -10.91 8.19 18.80
N LEU A 64 -10.97 8.34 17.48
CA LEU A 64 -11.96 9.23 16.86
C LEU A 64 -13.41 8.71 16.94
N GLU A 65 -13.64 7.46 17.31
CA GLU A 65 -15.00 6.97 17.58
C GLU A 65 -15.65 7.78 18.71
N LYS A 66 -14.85 8.18 19.71
CA LYS A 66 -15.32 8.84 20.95
C LYS A 66 -14.70 10.21 21.21
N ASP A 67 -13.40 10.41 20.94
CA ASP A 67 -12.68 11.66 21.20
C ASP A 67 -13.01 12.75 20.19
N ALA A 68 -13.28 12.35 18.94
CA ALA A 68 -13.76 13.29 17.93
C ALA A 68 -15.22 13.58 18.22
N PRO A 69 -15.58 14.85 18.35
CA PRO A 69 -16.87 15.21 18.87
C PRO A 69 -17.96 14.73 17.93
N ARG A 70 -19.12 14.45 18.51
CA ARG A 70 -20.39 14.52 17.78
C ARG A 70 -20.73 15.97 17.38
N ALA A 71 -19.75 16.87 17.41
CA ALA A 71 -19.96 18.29 17.17
C ALA A 71 -20.40 18.46 15.73
N HIS A 72 -21.40 19.30 15.59
CA HIS A 72 -21.95 19.67 14.30
C HIS A 72 -21.37 21.02 13.90
N PRO A 73 -20.93 21.18 12.64
CA PRO A 73 -20.98 20.18 11.56
C PRO A 73 -19.87 19.12 11.63
N LEU A 74 -20.19 17.90 11.16
CA LEU A 74 -19.20 16.84 10.94
C LEU A 74 -18.30 17.20 9.74
N PRO A 75 -17.03 16.73 9.71
CA PRO A 75 -16.13 16.97 8.59
C PRO A 75 -16.71 16.53 7.24
N THR A 76 -16.42 17.30 6.19
CA THR A 76 -16.84 17.03 4.79
C THR A 76 -15.65 17.08 3.84
N ALA A 77 -15.85 16.75 2.56
CA ALA A 77 -14.80 16.84 1.55
C ALA A 77 -14.24 18.27 1.41
N GLU A 78 -15.10 19.28 1.52
CA GLU A 78 -14.75 20.71 1.41
C GLU A 78 -14.20 21.29 2.72
N ALA A 79 -14.54 20.67 3.86
CA ALA A 79 -14.11 21.10 5.19
C ALA A 79 -13.64 19.89 6.02
N PRO A 80 -12.51 19.24 5.63
CA PRO A 80 -11.96 18.13 6.37
C PRO A 80 -11.42 18.61 7.72
N LEU A 81 -11.32 17.71 8.71
CA LEU A 81 -10.61 17.99 9.95
C LEU A 81 -9.17 17.50 9.80
N VAL A 82 -8.20 18.38 10.05
CA VAL A 82 -6.78 18.08 9.88
C VAL A 82 -6.11 17.96 11.26
N ILE A 83 -5.47 16.83 11.53
CA ILE A 83 -4.65 16.60 12.73
C ILE A 83 -3.20 16.53 12.25
N LYS A 84 -2.35 17.48 12.65
CA LYS A 84 -0.98 17.56 12.13
C LYS A 84 0.07 18.01 13.12
N GLY A 85 1.32 17.60 12.91
CA GLY A 85 2.46 18.17 13.61
C GLY A 85 2.62 19.66 13.30
N TYR A 86 2.95 20.45 14.32
CA TYR A 86 3.23 21.86 14.11
C TYR A 86 4.57 22.05 13.36
N PRO A 87 4.68 22.95 12.37
CA PRO A 87 5.90 23.10 11.59
C PRO A 87 7.16 23.32 12.44
N GLY A 88 8.20 22.54 12.16
CA GLY A 88 9.48 22.57 12.88
C GLY A 88 9.47 21.85 14.24
N HIS A 89 8.35 21.26 14.65
CA HIS A 89 8.25 20.48 15.87
C HIS A 89 8.39 18.99 15.58
N VAL A 90 9.08 18.27 16.47
CA VAL A 90 9.10 16.81 16.46
C VAL A 90 7.97 16.31 17.35
N VAL A 91 7.03 15.61 16.74
CA VAL A 91 5.82 15.07 17.39
C VAL A 91 5.82 13.57 17.27
N VAL A 92 5.64 12.88 18.40
CA VAL A 92 5.59 11.41 18.45
C VAL A 92 4.35 10.97 19.21
N LEU A 93 3.51 10.16 18.58
CA LEU A 93 2.50 9.35 19.27
C LEU A 93 3.17 8.04 19.67
N GLN A 94 3.38 7.83 20.97
CA GLN A 94 4.12 6.67 21.47
C GLN A 94 3.23 5.81 22.34
N GLY A 95 2.98 4.58 21.89
CA GLY A 95 2.28 3.57 22.66
C GLY A 95 3.15 2.93 23.75
N ASP A 96 2.64 1.85 24.32
CA ASP A 96 3.29 1.05 25.35
C ASP A 96 3.36 -0.45 24.99
N PHE A 97 3.19 -0.76 23.70
CA PHE A 97 3.00 -2.11 23.15
C PHE A 97 1.83 -2.89 23.77
N SER A 98 0.83 -2.20 24.34
CA SER A 98 -0.39 -2.82 24.86
C SER A 98 -1.66 -2.40 24.13
N SER A 99 -1.57 -1.42 23.23
CA SER A 99 -2.73 -0.90 22.50
C SER A 99 -2.39 -0.37 21.10
N THR A 100 -3.44 -0.18 20.29
CA THR A 100 -3.36 0.62 19.07
C THR A 100 -3.03 2.07 19.43
N CYS A 101 -2.36 2.83 18.55
CA CYS A 101 -2.07 4.25 18.82
C CYS A 101 -3.17 5.18 18.27
N VAL A 102 -3.66 4.93 17.05
CA VAL A 102 -4.75 5.69 16.41
C VAL A 102 -5.86 4.75 15.98
N LEU A 103 -7.07 4.96 16.49
CA LEU A 103 -8.28 4.27 16.07
C LEU A 103 -9.24 5.25 15.38
N ILE A 104 -9.67 4.87 14.18
CA ILE A 104 -10.63 5.60 13.37
C ILE A 104 -11.76 4.64 13.04
N ASP A 105 -12.91 4.82 13.69
CA ASP A 105 -14.12 4.07 13.39
C ASP A 105 -15.31 5.02 13.23
N ARG A 106 -16.20 4.76 12.26
CA ARG A 106 -17.39 5.58 11.97
C ARG A 106 -17.08 7.07 11.73
N ARG A 107 -15.97 7.35 11.06
CA ARG A 107 -15.51 8.71 10.74
C ARG A 107 -15.08 8.82 9.27
N ALA A 108 -15.28 10.00 8.69
CA ALA A 108 -14.92 10.33 7.31
C ALA A 108 -14.34 11.75 7.25
N HIS A 109 -13.57 12.04 6.20
CA HIS A 109 -12.99 13.37 5.93
C HIS A 109 -11.99 13.86 6.99
N TYR A 110 -11.13 12.96 7.45
CA TYR A 110 -10.01 13.29 8.35
C TYR A 110 -8.68 13.22 7.59
N ARG A 111 -7.76 14.11 7.95
CA ARG A 111 -6.38 14.11 7.46
C ARG A 111 -5.40 14.06 8.63
N PHE A 112 -4.35 13.26 8.48
CA PHE A 112 -3.29 13.10 9.46
C PHE A 112 -1.95 13.40 8.80
N GLU A 113 -1.19 14.34 9.35
CA GLU A 113 0.00 14.87 8.68
C GLU A 113 1.18 15.15 9.63
N ASP A 114 2.42 14.93 9.17
CA ASP A 114 3.64 15.50 9.77
C ASP A 114 3.96 15.07 11.23
N PHE A 115 3.82 13.79 11.58
CA PHE A 115 4.25 13.27 12.88
C PHE A 115 4.70 11.80 12.80
N ALA A 116 5.30 11.29 13.88
CA ALA A 116 5.70 9.89 13.99
C ALA A 116 4.76 9.10 14.92
N ILE A 117 4.61 7.80 14.66
CA ILE A 117 3.88 6.85 15.50
C ILE A 117 4.78 5.65 15.80
N ARG A 118 4.90 5.26 17.07
CA ARG A 118 5.71 4.09 17.45
C ARG A 118 5.23 3.39 18.71
N ASP A 119 5.83 2.23 18.97
CA ASP A 119 5.63 1.42 20.17
C ASP A 119 4.16 0.97 20.37
N CYS A 120 3.45 0.66 19.28
CA CYS A 120 2.04 0.26 19.32
C CYS A 120 1.89 -1.28 19.28
N LEU A 121 0.73 -1.79 19.70
CA LEU A 121 0.37 -3.21 19.61
C LEU A 121 -0.60 -3.46 18.46
N ASN A 122 -0.29 -4.44 17.63
CA ASN A 122 -0.98 -4.87 16.41
C ASN A 122 -1.05 -3.79 15.33
N HIS A 123 -1.53 -2.60 15.67
CA HIS A 123 -1.79 -1.49 14.77
C HIS A 123 -1.16 -0.22 15.33
N ALA A 124 -0.38 0.51 14.54
CA ALA A 124 -0.17 1.92 14.81
C ALA A 124 -1.45 2.70 14.51
N ILE A 125 -2.07 2.40 13.37
CA ILE A 125 -3.32 3.01 12.92
C ILE A 125 -4.29 1.89 12.50
N GLN A 126 -5.51 1.96 13.02
CA GLN A 126 -6.60 1.07 12.61
C GLN A 126 -7.78 1.89 12.10
N LEU A 127 -8.19 1.63 10.85
CA LEU A 127 -9.41 2.15 10.23
C LEU A 127 -10.43 1.03 10.15
N GLY A 128 -11.54 1.21 10.84
CA GLY A 128 -12.69 0.31 10.79
C GLY A 128 -12.65 -0.82 11.82
N LEU A 129 -13.78 -0.95 12.51
CA LEU A 129 -14.16 -2.10 13.34
C LEU A 129 -15.59 -2.54 12.98
N ASP A 130 -16.52 -1.57 12.90
CA ASP A 130 -17.94 -1.87 12.84
C ASP A 130 -18.60 -1.47 11.52
N LEU A 131 -18.33 -0.24 11.03
CA LEU A 131 -19.06 0.33 9.91
C LEU A 131 -18.11 0.93 8.85
N PRO A 132 -18.34 0.63 7.56
CA PRO A 132 -17.56 1.19 6.47
C PRO A 132 -17.77 2.70 6.36
N MET A 133 -16.69 3.45 6.18
CA MET A 133 -16.70 4.90 5.94
C MET A 133 -15.69 5.26 4.83
N SER A 134 -15.52 6.55 4.52
CA SER A 134 -14.63 6.96 3.42
C SER A 134 -13.84 8.26 3.65
N HIS A 135 -12.95 8.57 2.70
CA HIS A 135 -12.22 9.85 2.61
C HIS A 135 -11.29 10.14 3.79
N ILE A 136 -10.37 9.22 4.06
CA ILE A 136 -9.30 9.41 5.05
C ILE A 136 -7.97 9.62 4.33
N ALA A 137 -7.13 10.54 4.82
CA ALA A 137 -5.79 10.74 4.26
C ALA A 137 -4.70 10.71 5.33
N PHE A 138 -3.57 10.10 5.00
CA PHE A 138 -2.34 10.09 5.78
C PHE A 138 -1.21 10.65 4.91
N ARG A 139 -0.45 11.61 5.43
CA ARG A 139 0.66 12.24 4.70
C ARG A 139 1.88 12.48 5.58
N ASN A 140 3.07 12.15 5.08
CA ASN A 140 4.33 12.47 5.76
C ASN A 140 4.36 11.96 7.23
N ILE A 141 3.96 10.70 7.42
CA ILE A 141 3.96 10.04 8.73
C ILE A 141 5.05 8.96 8.73
N GLU A 142 5.85 8.94 9.79
CA GLU A 142 6.72 7.81 10.09
C GLU A 142 5.98 6.83 11.02
N ILE A 143 5.98 5.55 10.68
CA ILE A 143 5.42 4.50 11.52
C ILE A 143 6.49 3.44 11.75
N SER A 144 6.90 3.29 13.00
CA SER A 144 7.99 2.40 13.38
C SER A 144 7.71 1.62 14.66
N GLN A 145 8.45 0.54 14.91
CA GLN A 145 8.42 -0.20 16.19
C GLN A 145 7.00 -0.62 16.61
N VAL A 146 6.22 -1.18 15.70
CA VAL A 146 4.90 -1.75 16.05
C VAL A 146 5.08 -3.24 16.30
N ARG A 147 4.61 -3.71 17.46
CA ARG A 147 4.60 -5.13 17.80
C ARG A 147 3.37 -5.78 17.22
N TYR A 148 3.57 -6.83 16.45
CA TYR A 148 2.48 -7.65 15.92
C TYR A 148 2.30 -8.93 16.72
N VAL A 149 1.04 -9.27 17.01
CA VAL A 149 0.68 -10.53 17.66
C VAL A 149 -0.15 -11.41 16.73
N ASP A 150 -1.14 -10.84 16.04
CA ASP A 150 -2.00 -11.58 15.11
C ASP A 150 -2.65 -10.65 14.08
N ASN A 151 -2.92 -11.21 12.89
CA ASN A 151 -3.65 -10.73 11.71
C ASN A 151 -3.71 -9.22 11.40
N ALA A 152 -2.84 -8.39 11.95
CA ALA A 152 -2.79 -6.95 11.79
C ALA A 152 -1.75 -6.47 10.75
N GLY A 153 -1.70 -5.16 10.55
CA GLY A 153 -0.56 -4.46 9.96
C GLY A 153 -0.33 -3.15 10.70
N PHE A 154 0.79 -2.47 10.44
CA PHE A 154 1.07 -1.18 11.08
C PHE A 154 -0.08 -0.20 10.83
N LEU A 155 -0.49 -0.10 9.57
CA LEU A 155 -1.75 0.50 9.17
C LEU A 155 -2.70 -0.61 8.70
N THR A 156 -3.82 -0.79 9.41
CA THR A 156 -4.89 -1.69 9.00
C THR A 156 -6.09 -0.89 8.51
N ILE A 157 -6.60 -1.24 7.34
CA ILE A 157 -7.82 -0.66 6.77
C ILE A 157 -8.82 -1.77 6.54
N ASP A 158 -9.95 -1.72 7.22
CA ASP A 158 -11.04 -2.67 7.10
C ASP A 158 -12.37 -2.02 6.72
N GLY A 159 -12.88 -2.32 5.53
CA GLY A 159 -14.18 -1.84 5.05
C GLY A 159 -14.23 -0.36 4.65
N TYR A 160 -13.12 0.38 4.75
CA TYR A 160 -13.08 1.79 4.36
C TYR A 160 -12.90 1.99 2.86
N SER A 161 -13.38 3.12 2.33
CA SER A 161 -13.23 3.50 0.93
C SER A 161 -12.52 4.86 0.76
N ASP A 162 -11.93 5.14 -0.39
CA ASP A 162 -11.34 6.44 -0.72
C ASP A 162 -10.27 6.88 0.30
N VAL A 163 -9.32 5.98 0.60
CA VAL A 163 -8.22 6.26 1.54
C VAL A 163 -6.94 6.59 0.77
N VAL A 164 -6.28 7.68 1.14
CA VAL A 164 -5.01 8.10 0.55
C VAL A 164 -3.89 7.97 1.57
N ILE A 165 -2.81 7.28 1.17
CA ILE A 165 -1.58 7.10 1.93
C ILE A 165 -0.45 7.68 1.07
N ASP A 166 0.10 8.82 1.48
CA ASP A 166 1.05 9.60 0.68
C ASP A 166 2.34 9.88 1.46
N ASN A 167 3.48 9.48 0.93
CA ASN A 167 4.79 9.76 1.52
C ASN A 167 4.89 9.29 2.99
N LEU A 168 4.49 8.06 3.27
CA LEU A 168 4.70 7.44 4.59
C LEU A 168 6.02 6.66 4.61
N ASN A 169 6.62 6.55 5.79
CA ASN A 169 7.79 5.72 6.02
C ASN A 169 7.46 4.61 7.04
N PHE A 170 7.47 3.36 6.61
CA PHE A 170 7.17 2.19 7.45
C PHE A 170 8.44 1.36 7.70
N HIS A 171 8.82 1.18 8.96
CA HIS A 171 10.00 0.38 9.30
C HIS A 171 10.05 -0.20 10.72
N ASP A 172 11.07 -1.00 11.00
CA ASP A 172 11.38 -1.54 12.33
C ASP A 172 10.21 -2.32 12.94
N TYR A 173 9.93 -3.47 12.35
CA TYR A 173 8.95 -4.42 12.85
C TYR A 173 9.43 -5.14 14.12
N GLU A 174 8.62 -5.12 15.18
CA GLU A 174 8.89 -5.83 16.44
C GLU A 174 8.15 -7.17 16.46
N THR A 175 8.89 -8.28 16.44
CA THR A 175 8.29 -9.62 16.41
C THR A 175 7.69 -9.98 17.78
N GLY A 176 6.36 -9.92 17.90
CA GLY A 176 5.64 -10.44 19.07
C GLY A 176 5.32 -11.94 18.99
N ASN A 177 5.36 -12.51 17.78
CA ASN A 177 5.10 -13.92 17.50
C ASN A 177 6.10 -14.41 16.43
N PRO A 178 6.96 -15.42 16.72
CA PRO A 178 7.98 -15.88 15.78
C PRO A 178 7.41 -16.61 14.55
N ALA A 179 6.13 -16.99 14.56
CA ALA A 179 5.50 -17.75 13.46
C ALA A 179 4.76 -16.87 12.44
N GLY A 180 4.60 -15.56 12.70
CA GLY A 180 3.78 -14.68 11.86
C GLY A 180 4.60 -13.61 11.15
N THR A 181 4.46 -13.55 9.83
CA THR A 181 4.89 -12.40 9.03
C THR A 181 3.82 -11.32 9.11
N GLY A 182 4.14 -10.20 9.76
CA GLY A 182 3.29 -9.01 9.69
C GLY A 182 3.62 -8.15 8.48
N TYR A 183 2.67 -7.31 8.10
CA TYR A 183 2.79 -6.40 6.97
C TYR A 183 2.67 -4.96 7.46
N TYR A 184 3.34 -4.04 6.78
CA TYR A 184 3.26 -2.62 7.12
C TYR A 184 1.88 -2.05 6.78
N LEU A 185 1.35 -2.37 5.60
CA LEU A 185 -0.01 -2.02 5.24
C LEU A 185 -0.84 -3.28 5.03
N LYS A 186 -1.97 -3.38 5.73
CA LYS A 186 -2.88 -4.50 5.59
C LYS A 186 -4.30 -4.05 5.30
N LEU A 187 -4.88 -4.58 4.24
CA LEU A 187 -6.16 -4.16 3.70
C LEU A 187 -7.15 -5.33 3.76
N PHE A 188 -8.36 -5.02 4.19
CA PHE A 188 -9.49 -5.93 4.32
C PHE A 188 -10.72 -5.27 3.74
N ARG A 189 -11.31 -5.81 2.67
CA ARG A 189 -12.60 -5.32 2.15
C ARG A 189 -12.61 -3.80 1.85
N ALA A 190 -11.44 -3.21 1.63
CA ALA A 190 -11.24 -1.77 1.44
C ALA A 190 -11.42 -1.40 -0.03
N ARG A 191 -11.76 -0.16 -0.38
CA ARG A 191 -11.98 0.22 -1.80
C ARG A 191 -11.37 1.56 -2.10
N ASN A 192 -10.99 1.81 -3.36
CA ASN A 192 -10.50 3.12 -3.81
C ASN A 192 -9.30 3.58 -2.96
N ILE A 193 -8.32 2.70 -2.76
CA ILE A 193 -7.16 2.99 -1.92
C ILE A 193 -6.02 3.47 -2.82
N THR A 194 -5.41 4.59 -2.46
CA THR A 194 -4.20 5.09 -3.13
C THR A 194 -3.04 5.05 -2.14
N VAL A 195 -1.98 4.34 -2.49
CA VAL A 195 -0.73 4.28 -1.74
C VAL A 195 0.39 4.80 -2.64
N GLN A 196 1.00 5.91 -2.27
CA GLN A 196 1.98 6.55 -3.14
C GLN A 196 3.17 7.15 -2.40
N ALA A 197 4.29 7.25 -3.12
CA ALA A 197 5.53 7.88 -2.68
C ALA A 197 6.05 7.38 -1.32
N SER A 198 5.61 6.19 -0.87
CA SER A 198 5.88 5.66 0.46
C SER A 198 7.06 4.70 0.45
N ARG A 199 7.69 4.53 1.61
CA ARG A 199 8.84 3.67 1.83
C ARG A 199 8.49 2.56 2.80
N PHE A 200 8.89 1.34 2.46
CA PHE A 200 8.63 0.13 3.24
C PHE A 200 9.95 -0.63 3.39
N HIS A 201 10.47 -0.74 4.62
CA HIS A 201 11.76 -1.40 4.83
C HIS A 201 11.92 -2.04 6.20
N GLY A 202 12.77 -3.07 6.31
CA GLY A 202 13.04 -3.77 7.57
C GLY A 202 12.33 -5.11 7.69
N ALA A 203 12.03 -5.57 8.91
CA ALA A 203 11.65 -6.97 9.11
C ALA A 203 10.21 -7.37 8.69
N GLY A 204 9.36 -6.40 8.31
CA GLY A 204 7.99 -6.64 7.86
C GLY A 204 7.85 -7.04 6.38
N GLY A 205 6.62 -7.33 5.96
CA GLY A 205 6.20 -7.27 4.56
C GLY A 205 5.67 -5.89 4.18
N GLY A 206 5.64 -5.57 2.89
CA GLY A 206 5.13 -4.29 2.40
C GLY A 206 3.61 -4.16 2.53
N ILE A 207 2.90 -4.41 1.44
CA ILE A 207 1.44 -4.26 1.35
C ILE A 207 0.80 -5.64 1.23
N TYR A 208 -0.22 -5.90 2.04
CA TYR A 208 -1.03 -7.10 1.91
C TYR A 208 -2.54 -6.81 1.90
N TYR A 209 -3.16 -7.09 0.78
CA TYR A 209 -4.61 -7.05 0.62
C TYR A 209 -5.15 -8.47 0.78
N LYS A 210 -5.70 -8.80 1.96
CA LYS A 210 -6.02 -10.19 2.33
C LYS A 210 -7.40 -10.66 1.87
N HIS A 211 -8.42 -9.84 2.09
CA HIS A 211 -9.81 -10.20 1.77
C HIS A 211 -10.34 -9.28 0.69
N GLY A 212 -10.75 -9.89 -0.43
CA GLY A 212 -11.40 -9.25 -1.57
C GLY A 212 -12.50 -8.28 -1.15
N GLU A 213 -12.81 -7.36 -2.06
CA GLU A 213 -13.78 -6.30 -1.80
C GLU A 213 -15.17 -6.88 -1.51
N ASN A 214 -15.87 -6.30 -0.53
CA ASN A 214 -17.24 -6.71 -0.20
C ASN A 214 -18.24 -6.11 -1.20
N SER A 215 -18.16 -6.52 -2.47
CA SER A 215 -19.08 -6.07 -3.51
C SER A 215 -19.26 -7.10 -4.63
N ALA A 216 -20.49 -7.27 -5.10
CA ALA A 216 -20.77 -7.99 -6.34
C ALA A 216 -20.36 -7.12 -7.56
N GLY A 217 -19.58 -7.69 -8.49
CA GLY A 217 -19.14 -7.03 -9.72
C GLY A 217 -17.64 -6.67 -9.75
N LEU A 218 -17.23 -5.81 -10.69
CA LEU A 218 -15.82 -5.41 -10.90
C LEU A 218 -15.18 -4.64 -9.72
N GLY A 219 -15.92 -4.42 -8.62
CA GLY A 219 -15.34 -4.00 -7.35
C GLY A 219 -15.07 -2.50 -7.19
N GLY A 220 -14.22 -2.16 -6.23
CA GLY A 220 -13.47 -0.91 -6.10
C GLY A 220 -12.15 -0.99 -6.88
N TYR A 221 -11.20 -0.14 -6.51
CA TYR A 221 -9.98 0.11 -7.27
C TYR A 221 -8.83 0.44 -6.31
N THR A 222 -7.60 -0.02 -6.55
CA THR A 222 -6.45 0.36 -5.70
C THR A 222 -5.27 0.75 -6.56
N ARG A 223 -4.65 1.88 -6.23
CA ARG A 223 -3.44 2.38 -6.88
C ARG A 223 -2.27 2.30 -5.92
N ILE A 224 -1.19 1.68 -6.36
CA ILE A 224 0.09 1.61 -5.64
C ILE A 224 1.15 2.18 -6.55
N VAL A 225 1.55 3.43 -6.29
CA VAL A 225 2.30 4.25 -7.25
C VAL A 225 3.59 4.81 -6.66
N GLY A 226 4.72 4.61 -7.33
CA GLY A 226 5.95 5.34 -6.99
C GLY A 226 6.48 5.03 -5.58
N ASN A 227 6.17 3.87 -5.03
CA ASN A 227 6.65 3.44 -3.71
C ASN A 227 8.00 2.72 -3.82
N HIS A 228 8.69 2.65 -2.69
CA HIS A 228 9.99 1.99 -2.57
C HIS A 228 9.96 0.91 -1.47
N PHE A 229 10.23 -0.32 -1.87
CA PHE A 229 10.29 -1.49 -1.00
C PHE A 229 11.72 -2.03 -1.00
N TYR A 230 12.37 -2.11 0.16
CA TYR A 230 13.75 -2.56 0.24
C TYR A 230 14.05 -3.20 1.60
N ASN A 231 14.98 -4.15 1.64
CA ASN A 231 15.37 -4.85 2.87
C ASN A 231 14.19 -5.47 3.63
N LEU A 232 13.20 -6.04 2.91
CA LEU A 232 12.04 -6.69 3.51
C LEU A 232 12.37 -8.13 3.91
N SER A 233 12.65 -8.39 5.19
CA SER A 233 13.09 -9.73 5.63
C SER A 233 11.99 -10.81 5.50
N SER A 234 10.73 -10.38 5.38
CA SER A 234 9.61 -11.27 5.05
C SER A 234 9.66 -11.84 3.63
N GLY A 235 10.46 -11.22 2.76
CA GLY A 235 10.51 -11.50 1.34
C GLY A 235 9.28 -11.03 0.55
N ARG A 236 8.31 -10.31 1.13
CA ARG A 236 7.05 -9.96 0.45
C ARG A 236 6.90 -8.46 0.26
N GLY A 237 6.92 -8.01 -1.00
CA GLY A 237 6.70 -6.62 -1.40
C GLY A 237 5.22 -6.22 -1.37
N ILE A 238 4.50 -6.54 -2.44
CA ILE A 238 3.08 -6.22 -2.61
C ILE A 238 2.32 -7.52 -2.89
N ALA A 239 1.37 -7.86 -2.04
CA ALA A 239 0.46 -8.99 -2.20
C ALA A 239 -0.99 -8.50 -2.27
N LEU A 240 -1.68 -8.77 -3.38
CA LEU A 240 -3.02 -8.22 -3.66
C LEU A 240 -4.05 -9.31 -3.95
N ASN A 241 -5.25 -9.10 -3.45
CA ASN A 241 -6.45 -9.87 -3.76
C ASN A 241 -7.60 -8.88 -4.04
N GLN A 242 -7.54 -8.22 -5.20
CA GLN A 242 -8.42 -7.12 -5.54
C GLN A 242 -8.57 -6.94 -7.06
N ASN A 243 -9.73 -6.45 -7.48
CA ASN A 243 -9.98 -6.07 -8.85
C ASN A 243 -9.36 -4.72 -9.22
N ARG A 244 -8.98 -4.60 -10.49
CA ARG A 244 -8.52 -3.38 -11.16
C ARG A 244 -7.40 -2.67 -10.41
N ALA A 245 -6.56 -3.43 -9.72
CA ALA A 245 -5.44 -2.86 -9.01
C ALA A 245 -4.41 -2.34 -10.03
N GLU A 246 -3.89 -1.14 -9.78
CA GLU A 246 -2.80 -0.53 -10.53
C GLU A 246 -1.55 -0.52 -9.66
N VAL A 247 -0.51 -1.22 -10.10
CA VAL A 247 0.81 -1.21 -9.47
C VAL A 247 1.77 -0.58 -10.46
N ILE A 248 2.08 0.71 -10.26
CA ILE A 248 2.75 1.53 -11.28
C ILE A 248 3.98 2.22 -10.72
N GLY A 249 5.14 2.07 -11.36
CA GLY A 249 6.28 2.92 -11.02
C GLY A 249 6.96 2.62 -9.70
N ASN A 250 6.78 1.44 -9.12
CA ASN A 250 7.38 1.09 -7.83
C ASN A 250 8.78 0.51 -8.02
N LEU A 251 9.66 0.75 -7.05
CA LEU A 251 10.96 0.11 -6.92
C LEU A 251 10.89 -0.96 -5.83
N LEU A 252 11.18 -2.21 -6.20
CA LEU A 252 11.17 -3.36 -5.30
C LEU A 252 12.56 -4.02 -5.29
N GLU A 253 13.29 -3.83 -4.21
CA GLU A 253 14.63 -4.39 -3.98
C GLU A 253 14.56 -5.56 -3.01
N GLU A 254 15.08 -6.71 -3.44
CA GLU A 254 15.34 -7.88 -2.59
C GLU A 254 14.11 -8.45 -1.87
N ALA A 255 12.92 -8.23 -2.41
CA ALA A 255 11.72 -8.94 -1.98
C ALA A 255 11.61 -10.24 -2.79
N ASP A 256 11.84 -11.40 -2.17
CA ASP A 256 11.70 -12.74 -2.79
C ASP A 256 10.47 -12.82 -3.71
N ILE A 257 9.31 -12.44 -3.17
CA ILE A 257 8.07 -12.19 -3.89
C ILE A 257 7.84 -10.67 -3.95
N GLY A 258 8.19 -10.06 -5.08
CA GLY A 258 8.05 -8.62 -5.29
C GLY A 258 6.58 -8.22 -5.43
N LEU A 259 5.92 -8.73 -6.47
CA LEU A 259 4.50 -8.54 -6.73
C LEU A 259 3.81 -9.89 -6.73
N HIS A 260 2.78 -10.03 -5.92
CA HIS A 260 1.97 -11.23 -5.82
C HIS A 260 0.51 -10.85 -5.95
N PHE A 261 -0.19 -11.47 -6.90
CA PHE A 261 -1.63 -11.41 -6.94
C PHE A 261 -2.15 -12.77 -6.49
N GLU A 262 -2.71 -12.79 -5.28
CA GLU A 262 -3.26 -13.96 -4.61
C GLU A 262 -4.70 -14.22 -5.08
N ASP A 263 -5.09 -15.49 -4.98
CA ASP A 263 -6.49 -15.89 -4.99
C ASP A 263 -7.08 -15.72 -3.60
N GLY A 264 -8.21 -15.03 -3.54
CA GLY A 264 -8.95 -14.83 -2.31
C GLY A 264 -9.69 -16.08 -1.86
N THR A 265 -9.85 -16.24 -0.55
CA THR A 265 -10.79 -17.23 0.00
C THR A 265 -12.26 -16.85 -0.23
N LEU A 266 -12.52 -15.62 -0.67
CA LEU A 266 -13.85 -15.04 -0.93
C LEU A 266 -13.73 -14.10 -2.13
N GLY A 267 -14.64 -14.23 -3.10
CA GLY A 267 -14.68 -13.38 -4.28
C GLY A 267 -15.01 -11.91 -3.97
N PRO A 268 -14.85 -11.00 -4.96
CA PRO A 268 -14.40 -11.28 -6.33
C PRO A 268 -12.90 -11.58 -6.41
N PHE A 269 -12.53 -12.53 -7.27
CA PHE A 269 -11.14 -12.89 -7.57
C PHE A 269 -10.45 -11.76 -8.35
N THR A 270 -9.14 -11.56 -8.18
CA THR A 270 -8.36 -10.51 -8.85
C THR A 270 -8.62 -10.46 -10.37
N GLN A 271 -9.27 -9.40 -10.84
CA GLN A 271 -9.53 -9.16 -12.26
C GLN A 271 -8.90 -7.85 -12.71
N GLN A 272 -8.44 -7.80 -13.96
CA GLN A 272 -7.96 -6.62 -14.66
C GLN A 272 -6.83 -5.85 -13.94
N PRO A 273 -5.84 -6.50 -13.29
CA PRO A 273 -4.75 -5.72 -12.71
C PRO A 273 -3.88 -5.14 -13.82
N ARG A 274 -3.33 -3.95 -13.56
CA ARG A 274 -2.33 -3.31 -14.40
C ARG A 274 -1.04 -3.14 -13.64
N ILE A 275 0.02 -3.74 -14.16
CA ILE A 275 1.35 -3.75 -13.58
C ILE A 275 2.28 -3.09 -14.60
N ALA A 276 2.66 -1.83 -14.34
CA ALA A 276 3.40 -1.06 -15.33
C ALA A 276 4.57 -0.28 -14.75
N TYR A 277 5.66 -0.16 -15.51
CA TYR A 277 6.80 0.68 -15.13
C TYR A 277 7.40 0.34 -13.77
N ASN A 278 7.27 -0.87 -13.23
CA ASN A 278 7.92 -1.23 -11.97
C ASN A 278 9.36 -1.69 -12.23
N THR A 279 10.26 -1.42 -11.30
CA THR A 279 11.61 -1.99 -11.27
C THR A 279 11.67 -3.03 -10.16
N LEU A 280 11.97 -4.28 -10.51
CA LEU A 280 12.19 -5.36 -9.56
C LEU A 280 13.67 -5.79 -9.62
N ILE A 281 14.33 -5.81 -8.47
CA ILE A 281 15.71 -6.26 -8.28
C ILE A 281 15.69 -7.51 -7.41
N GLY A 282 15.93 -8.68 -8.01
CA GLY A 282 16.03 -9.96 -7.30
C GLY A 282 14.70 -10.58 -6.83
N GLY A 283 13.55 -9.93 -7.05
CA GLY A 283 12.23 -10.46 -6.68
C GLY A 283 11.43 -11.10 -7.82
N SER A 284 10.16 -11.44 -7.62
CA SER A 284 9.27 -11.92 -8.70
C SER A 284 8.01 -11.10 -8.92
N ILE A 285 7.45 -11.18 -10.14
CA ILE A 285 6.02 -10.95 -10.37
C ILE A 285 5.35 -12.32 -10.48
N THR A 286 4.38 -12.55 -9.61
CA THR A 286 3.62 -13.80 -9.51
C THR A 286 2.14 -13.50 -9.61
N LEU A 287 1.51 -13.93 -10.70
CA LEU A 287 0.06 -13.89 -10.87
C LEU A 287 -0.50 -15.28 -10.57
N ASN A 288 -1.09 -15.52 -9.40
CA ASN A 288 -1.57 -16.86 -9.10
C ASN A 288 -2.91 -17.17 -9.79
N GLU A 289 -3.05 -18.43 -10.16
CA GLU A 289 -4.36 -19.01 -10.40
C GLU A 289 -4.97 -19.40 -9.05
N GLY A 290 -6.27 -19.32 -8.96
CA GLY A 290 -6.98 -19.62 -7.74
C GLY A 290 -7.38 -21.09 -7.61
N SER A 291 -7.76 -21.46 -6.40
CA SER A 291 -8.09 -22.84 -6.07
C SER A 291 -9.58 -23.14 -6.26
N ASP A 292 -9.90 -24.13 -7.12
CA ASP A 292 -11.26 -24.64 -7.39
C ASP A 292 -12.01 -25.13 -6.13
N SER A 293 -11.33 -25.19 -4.99
CA SER A 293 -11.87 -25.67 -3.72
C SER A 293 -12.96 -24.79 -3.09
N TYR A 294 -13.04 -23.49 -3.41
CA TYR A 294 -13.98 -22.59 -2.72
C TYR A 294 -15.29 -22.36 -3.48
N ILE A 295 -15.26 -22.24 -4.82
CA ILE A 295 -16.44 -22.03 -5.66
C ILE A 295 -16.27 -22.80 -6.99
N PRO A 296 -16.86 -24.01 -7.13
CA PRO A 296 -16.76 -24.80 -8.37
C PRO A 296 -17.27 -24.01 -9.59
N GLY A 297 -16.47 -23.98 -10.65
CA GLY A 297 -16.85 -23.40 -11.95
C GLY A 297 -16.67 -21.88 -12.10
N THR A 298 -16.05 -21.20 -11.13
CA THR A 298 -15.60 -19.81 -11.33
C THR A 298 -14.15 -19.82 -11.79
N PRO A 299 -13.75 -19.08 -12.83
CA PRO A 299 -12.34 -18.91 -13.15
C PRO A 299 -11.66 -18.27 -11.94
N LEU A 300 -10.85 -19.08 -11.28
CA LEU A 300 -10.13 -18.74 -10.09
C LEU A 300 -8.74 -18.33 -10.54
N GLY A 301 -8.34 -17.08 -10.33
CA GLY A 301 -7.05 -16.58 -10.79
C GLY A 301 -7.11 -15.17 -11.35
N VAL A 302 -5.93 -14.59 -11.57
CA VAL A 302 -5.77 -13.24 -12.11
C VAL A 302 -6.23 -13.15 -13.55
N PHE A 303 -7.42 -12.61 -13.82
CA PHE A 303 -7.95 -12.50 -15.19
C PHE A 303 -7.72 -11.11 -15.82
N ASP A 304 -7.63 -10.99 -17.14
CA ASP A 304 -7.43 -9.73 -17.90
C ASP A 304 -6.25 -8.84 -17.42
N ALA A 305 -5.15 -9.44 -16.97
CA ALA A 305 -3.97 -8.71 -16.53
C ALA A 305 -3.26 -7.98 -17.67
N VAL A 306 -2.77 -6.76 -17.39
CA VAL A 306 -1.84 -6.01 -18.24
C VAL A 306 -0.51 -5.89 -17.53
N VAL A 307 0.56 -6.39 -18.13
CA VAL A 307 1.93 -6.33 -17.60
C VAL A 307 2.86 -5.71 -18.64
N GLU A 308 3.24 -4.44 -18.45
CA GLU A 308 3.98 -3.71 -19.47
C GLU A 308 5.08 -2.80 -18.91
N ARG A 309 6.16 -2.62 -19.67
CA ARG A 309 7.20 -1.63 -19.36
C ARG A 309 7.87 -1.80 -18.01
N ASN A 310 7.79 -2.99 -17.43
CA ASN A 310 8.50 -3.32 -16.21
C ASN A 310 9.95 -3.66 -16.51
N LEU A 311 10.83 -3.45 -15.53
CA LEU A 311 12.21 -3.86 -15.55
C LEU A 311 12.43 -4.94 -14.49
N LEU A 312 12.83 -6.13 -14.93
CA LEU A 312 13.03 -7.31 -14.11
C LEU A 312 14.52 -7.68 -14.11
N TYR A 313 15.26 -7.24 -13.10
CA TYR A 313 16.71 -7.48 -12.95
C TYR A 313 16.96 -8.63 -11.96
N GLY A 314 17.48 -9.75 -12.46
CA GLY A 314 17.65 -10.98 -11.67
C GLY A 314 16.33 -11.62 -11.23
N SER A 315 15.20 -11.06 -11.66
CA SER A 315 13.87 -11.34 -11.15
C SER A 315 13.17 -12.53 -11.80
N GLY A 316 12.24 -13.14 -11.05
CA GLY A 316 11.35 -14.19 -11.55
C GLY A 316 10.09 -13.62 -12.22
N TYR A 317 9.54 -14.35 -13.19
CA TYR A 317 8.23 -14.05 -13.76
C TYR A 317 7.38 -15.32 -13.82
N SER A 318 6.33 -15.36 -13.00
CA SER A 318 5.47 -16.53 -12.84
C SER A 318 4.02 -16.16 -13.07
N ILE A 319 3.38 -16.88 -13.98
CA ILE A 319 2.02 -16.67 -14.42
C ILE A 319 1.27 -17.98 -14.15
N TRP A 320 0.27 -17.92 -13.30
CA TRP A 320 -0.77 -18.93 -13.10
C TRP A 320 -0.18 -20.26 -12.67
N HIS A 321 0.47 -20.24 -11.50
CA HIS A 321 1.10 -21.41 -10.91
C HIS A 321 0.00 -22.30 -10.28
N TYR A 322 -0.69 -23.06 -11.15
CA TYR A 322 -1.62 -24.17 -10.88
C TYR A 322 -3.14 -23.88 -10.91
N GLY A 323 -3.77 -24.43 -11.94
CA GLY A 323 -5.19 -24.76 -12.04
C GLY A 323 -5.40 -25.86 -13.07
N SER A 324 -6.61 -26.01 -13.58
CA SER A 324 -7.01 -27.14 -14.42
C SER A 324 -6.80 -26.87 -15.92
N ASP A 325 -6.59 -27.93 -16.71
CA ASP A 325 -6.55 -27.83 -18.19
C ASP A 325 -7.82 -27.18 -18.78
N SER A 326 -8.96 -27.24 -18.07
CA SER A 326 -10.19 -26.54 -18.45
C SER A 326 -10.10 -25.01 -18.30
N GLN A 327 -9.33 -24.49 -17.35
CA GLN A 327 -9.10 -23.05 -17.17
C GLN A 327 -8.17 -22.47 -18.25
N HIS A 328 -7.24 -23.27 -18.77
CA HIS A 328 -6.42 -22.90 -19.93
C HIS A 328 -7.28 -22.51 -21.15
N ALA A 329 -8.41 -23.20 -21.37
CA ALA A 329 -9.30 -22.96 -22.51
C ALA A 329 -10.25 -21.76 -22.34
N LEU A 330 -10.42 -21.24 -21.11
CA LEU A 330 -11.33 -20.12 -20.82
C LEU A 330 -10.79 -18.74 -21.25
N GLY A 331 -9.60 -18.71 -21.86
CA GLY A 331 -9.02 -17.49 -22.39
C GLY A 331 -8.36 -16.70 -21.28
N VAL A 332 -7.06 -16.93 -21.11
CA VAL A 332 -6.20 -16.10 -20.27
C VAL A 332 -6.15 -14.71 -20.87
N GLY A 333 -6.92 -13.78 -20.32
CA GLY A 333 -6.74 -12.36 -20.58
C GLY A 333 -5.40 -11.94 -19.99
N LEU A 334 -4.30 -12.12 -20.72
CA LEU A 334 -2.99 -11.60 -20.36
C LEU A 334 -2.46 -10.78 -21.54
N ASN A 335 -2.29 -9.49 -21.31
CA ASN A 335 -1.52 -8.62 -22.19
C ASN A 335 -0.19 -8.31 -21.52
N SER A 336 0.82 -9.15 -21.77
CA SER A 336 2.19 -8.96 -21.30
C SER A 336 3.08 -8.54 -22.46
N ASN A 337 3.57 -7.30 -22.48
CA ASN A 337 4.44 -6.82 -23.55
C ASN A 337 5.29 -5.59 -23.18
N ASN A 338 6.33 -5.33 -23.95
CA ASN A 338 7.26 -4.19 -23.76
C ASN A 338 7.94 -4.22 -22.39
N ASN A 339 8.28 -5.37 -21.83
CA ASN A 339 9.05 -5.49 -20.60
C ASN A 339 10.56 -5.62 -20.91
N CYS A 340 11.42 -5.30 -19.94
CA CYS A 340 12.85 -5.58 -20.01
C CYS A 340 13.19 -6.63 -18.96
N PHE A 341 13.74 -7.76 -19.42
CA PHE A 341 14.22 -8.84 -18.57
C PHE A 341 15.75 -8.84 -18.57
N PHE A 342 16.35 -9.13 -17.43
CA PHE A 342 17.79 -9.35 -17.33
C PHE A 342 18.13 -10.35 -16.23
N ARG A 343 19.14 -11.18 -16.46
CA ARG A 343 19.73 -12.10 -15.48
C ARG A 343 21.14 -12.44 -15.95
N GLU A 344 22.13 -12.31 -15.07
CA GLU A 344 23.55 -12.44 -15.43
C GLU A 344 23.94 -13.87 -15.84
N SER A 345 23.37 -14.88 -15.18
CA SER A 345 23.90 -16.25 -15.25
C SER A 345 23.06 -17.21 -16.08
N ASN A 346 21.82 -16.88 -16.46
CA ASN A 346 20.89 -17.75 -17.18
C ASN A 346 19.79 -16.94 -17.86
N ASP A 347 19.19 -17.49 -18.93
CA ASP A 347 17.97 -16.96 -19.50
C ASP A 347 16.85 -16.89 -18.42
N PRO A 348 16.04 -15.82 -18.41
CA PRO A 348 14.86 -15.77 -17.57
C PRO A 348 13.92 -16.89 -18.02
N PHE A 349 13.48 -17.69 -17.05
CA PHE A 349 12.41 -18.65 -17.27
C PHE A 349 11.09 -18.05 -16.83
N ILE A 350 10.05 -18.35 -17.60
CA ILE A 350 8.68 -17.91 -17.33
C ILE A 350 7.89 -19.17 -17.04
N SER A 351 7.24 -19.21 -15.88
CA SER A 351 6.36 -20.33 -15.52
C SER A 351 4.94 -20.01 -15.94
N TYR A 352 4.31 -20.89 -16.72
CA TYR A 352 2.91 -20.75 -17.14
C TYR A 352 2.15 -22.08 -16.95
N PHE A 353 1.16 -22.13 -16.06
CA PHE A 353 0.37 -23.34 -15.71
C PHE A 353 1.21 -24.55 -15.23
N GLY A 354 2.31 -24.30 -14.54
CA GLY A 354 3.31 -25.32 -14.18
C GLY A 354 2.75 -26.56 -13.49
N ALA A 355 2.66 -27.68 -14.22
CA ALA A 355 2.44 -29.02 -13.67
C ALA A 355 3.22 -30.07 -14.46
N GLY A 356 4.55 -30.08 -14.32
CA GLY A 356 5.39 -31.21 -14.73
C GLY A 356 5.45 -31.52 -16.24
N GLN A 357 5.08 -30.57 -17.10
CA GLN A 357 5.13 -30.74 -18.56
C GLN A 357 6.54 -30.46 -19.14
N PRO A 358 6.89 -31.03 -20.32
CA PRO A 358 8.14 -30.74 -21.02
C PRO A 358 8.31 -29.26 -21.37
N TRP A 359 9.54 -28.73 -21.34
CA TRP A 359 9.82 -27.32 -21.69
C TRP A 359 9.17 -26.87 -23.00
N GLY A 360 8.55 -25.68 -22.98
CA GLY A 360 7.95 -25.06 -24.17
C GLY A 360 6.57 -25.58 -24.58
N THR A 361 5.98 -26.54 -23.85
CA THR A 361 4.57 -26.93 -24.03
C THR A 361 3.66 -26.20 -23.04
N ALA A 362 2.35 -26.14 -23.32
CA ALA A 362 1.37 -25.62 -22.37
C ALA A 362 1.53 -26.30 -21.00
N GLY A 363 1.55 -25.52 -19.91
CA GLY A 363 1.75 -26.05 -18.55
C GLY A 363 3.21 -26.28 -18.14
N ALA A 364 4.19 -25.80 -18.92
CA ALA A 364 5.61 -25.97 -18.67
C ALA A 364 6.33 -24.67 -18.25
N LEU A 365 7.64 -24.81 -17.99
CA LEU A 365 8.56 -23.68 -17.97
C LEU A 365 8.92 -23.28 -19.41
N TYR A 366 8.97 -21.97 -19.66
CA TYR A 366 9.32 -21.38 -20.96
C TYR A 366 10.64 -20.64 -20.85
N ARG A 367 11.50 -20.80 -21.84
CA ARG A 367 12.56 -19.80 -22.09
C ARG A 367 11.92 -18.54 -22.67
N PHE A 368 12.61 -17.41 -22.57
CA PHE A 368 12.10 -16.15 -23.10
C PHE A 368 11.75 -16.22 -24.60
N SER A 369 12.58 -16.86 -25.43
CA SER A 369 12.29 -17.05 -26.86
C SER A 369 11.05 -17.89 -27.12
N ASP A 370 10.82 -18.92 -26.30
CA ASP A 370 9.67 -19.82 -26.43
C ASP A 370 8.39 -19.10 -26.02
N TRP A 371 8.46 -18.27 -24.97
CA TRP A 371 7.38 -17.40 -24.54
C TRP A 371 6.99 -16.39 -25.63
N GLN A 372 7.98 -15.78 -26.29
CA GLN A 372 7.76 -14.92 -27.46
C GLN A 372 7.12 -15.66 -28.63
N ALA A 373 7.52 -16.91 -28.88
CA ALA A 373 6.93 -17.74 -29.92
C ALA A 373 5.46 -18.11 -29.65
N GLN A 374 5.02 -18.11 -28.38
CA GLN A 374 3.61 -18.26 -28.01
C GLN A 374 2.79 -16.97 -28.20
N GLY A 375 3.42 -15.85 -28.59
CA GLY A 375 2.76 -14.57 -28.84
C GLY A 375 2.73 -13.61 -27.65
N PHE A 376 3.34 -13.97 -26.52
CA PHE A 376 3.47 -13.10 -25.35
C PHE A 376 4.81 -12.35 -25.36
N ASP A 377 4.86 -11.13 -24.82
CA ASP A 377 6.10 -10.37 -24.66
C ASP A 377 6.91 -10.20 -25.98
N THR A 378 6.21 -10.14 -27.12
CA THR A 378 6.80 -10.12 -28.48
C THR A 378 7.65 -8.88 -28.76
N ALA A 379 7.37 -7.76 -28.09
CA ALA A 379 8.16 -6.52 -28.13
C ALA A 379 9.02 -6.31 -26.87
N SER A 380 8.97 -7.25 -25.92
CA SER A 380 9.85 -7.25 -24.75
C SER A 380 11.27 -7.65 -25.14
N ILE A 381 12.24 -7.26 -24.32
CA ILE A 381 13.66 -7.47 -24.60
C ILE A 381 14.35 -8.19 -23.45
N PHE A 382 15.39 -8.96 -23.79
CA PHE A 382 16.34 -9.53 -22.85
C PHE A 382 17.70 -8.86 -23.08
N ALA A 383 18.09 -7.95 -22.20
CA ALA A 383 19.30 -7.14 -22.34
C ALA A 383 19.76 -6.62 -20.98
N ASP A 384 21.07 -6.38 -20.82
CA ASP A 384 21.60 -5.68 -19.67
C ASP A 384 21.06 -4.24 -19.64
N PRO A 385 20.34 -3.85 -18.57
CA PRO A 385 19.81 -2.51 -18.47
C PRO A 385 20.87 -1.44 -18.12
N GLU A 386 22.09 -1.82 -17.73
CA GLU A 386 23.15 -0.89 -17.29
C GLU A 386 22.65 0.07 -16.20
N LEU A 387 22.22 -0.48 -15.06
CA LEU A 387 21.63 0.30 -13.98
C LEU A 387 22.65 1.21 -13.28
N ASP A 388 22.22 2.42 -12.92
CA ASP A 388 22.97 3.31 -12.02
C ASP A 388 22.69 2.99 -10.53
N SER A 389 23.22 3.82 -9.63
CA SER A 389 23.08 3.63 -8.17
C SER A 389 21.65 3.81 -7.62
N VAL A 390 20.70 4.26 -8.44
CA VAL A 390 19.28 4.38 -8.08
C VAL A 390 18.41 3.47 -8.95
N TYR A 391 19.00 2.45 -9.55
CA TYR A 391 18.33 1.47 -10.41
C TYR A 391 17.62 2.08 -11.61
N ARG A 392 18.18 3.17 -12.14
CA ARG A 392 17.75 3.74 -13.42
C ARG A 392 18.57 3.14 -14.55
N PRO A 393 17.95 2.68 -15.64
CA PRO A 393 18.68 2.25 -16.82
C PRO A 393 19.48 3.39 -17.45
N SER A 394 20.67 3.10 -17.97
CA SER A 394 21.48 4.08 -18.67
C SER A 394 20.72 4.70 -19.88
N PRO A 395 21.01 5.95 -20.28
CA PRO A 395 20.40 6.54 -21.47
C PRO A 395 20.66 5.77 -22.78
N SER A 396 21.78 5.02 -22.84
CA SER A 396 22.14 4.17 -23.97
C SER A 396 21.49 2.78 -23.93
N SER A 397 20.96 2.38 -22.78
CA SER A 397 20.35 1.08 -22.57
C SER A 397 19.18 0.82 -23.52
N ALA A 398 19.06 -0.42 -23.97
CA ALA A 398 17.86 -0.91 -24.65
C ALA A 398 16.62 -0.83 -23.72
N CYS A 399 16.82 -0.86 -22.41
CA CYS A 399 15.79 -0.82 -21.38
C CYS A 399 15.43 0.59 -20.88
N ARG A 400 15.95 1.66 -21.49
CA ARG A 400 15.82 3.06 -21.03
C ARG A 400 14.39 3.59 -20.81
N SER A 401 13.38 2.96 -21.41
CA SER A 401 11.97 3.34 -21.27
C SER A 401 11.18 2.43 -20.33
N MET A 402 11.87 1.57 -19.57
CA MET A 402 11.27 0.60 -18.65
C MET A 402 11.61 0.93 -17.19
N GLY A 403 10.81 0.41 -16.28
CA GLY A 403 11.05 0.53 -14.84
C GLY A 403 10.61 1.85 -14.22
N HIS A 404 10.83 1.97 -12.92
CA HIS A 404 10.22 3.01 -12.06
C HIS A 404 10.61 4.43 -12.45
N THR A 405 11.83 4.62 -12.92
CA THR A 405 12.36 5.91 -13.37
C THR A 405 11.90 6.34 -14.77
N ALA A 406 11.24 5.46 -15.52
CA ALA A 406 10.72 5.80 -16.85
C ALA A 406 9.43 6.62 -16.77
N LEU A 407 8.78 6.64 -15.60
CA LEU A 407 7.77 7.65 -15.30
C LEU A 407 8.46 9.01 -15.22
N ARG A 408 8.17 9.88 -16.19
CA ARG A 408 8.64 11.26 -16.12
C ARG A 408 8.04 11.90 -14.87
N SER A 409 8.91 12.40 -13.99
CA SER A 409 8.51 13.39 -13.01
C SER A 409 7.92 14.57 -13.79
N CYS A 410 6.61 14.79 -13.70
CA CYS A 410 6.07 16.11 -13.95
C CYS A 410 6.91 17.10 -13.12
N GLY A 411 7.44 18.17 -13.73
CA GLY A 411 8.35 19.13 -13.09
C GLY A 411 7.72 20.00 -12.00
N GLY A 412 7.02 19.39 -11.06
CA GLY A 412 6.53 20.01 -9.84
C GLY A 412 7.64 20.09 -8.80
N GLY A 413 7.76 21.23 -8.13
CA GLY A 413 8.73 21.43 -7.05
C GLY A 413 8.50 20.49 -5.86
N PRO A 414 9.30 20.61 -4.79
CA PRO A 414 9.26 19.73 -3.61
C PRO A 414 7.90 19.64 -2.89
N ASP A 415 6.92 20.47 -3.25
CA ASP A 415 5.59 20.55 -2.62
C ASP A 415 4.41 20.03 -3.45
N THR A 416 4.63 19.50 -4.66
CA THR A 416 3.55 18.89 -5.46
C THR A 416 3.87 17.42 -5.75
N PRO A 417 3.44 16.48 -4.88
CA PRO A 417 3.66 15.07 -5.10
C PRO A 417 2.64 14.58 -6.12
N PHE A 418 3.07 14.53 -7.38
CA PHE A 418 2.42 13.87 -8.50
C PHE A 418 1.13 14.53 -9.06
N CYS A 419 1.11 14.57 -10.40
CA CYS A 419 0.12 15.20 -11.24
C CYS A 419 -1.30 14.62 -11.04
N ASP A 420 -2.30 15.49 -10.94
CA ASP A 420 -3.74 15.20 -11.17
C ASP A 420 -4.06 14.74 -12.61
N GLY A 421 -3.06 14.30 -13.37
CA GLY A 421 -3.16 13.93 -14.77
C GLY A 421 -2.01 13.02 -15.15
N PHE A 422 -2.26 11.71 -15.07
CA PHE A 422 -1.46 10.72 -15.78
C PHE A 422 -1.70 10.88 -17.28
N GLU A 423 -0.90 11.69 -17.97
CA GLU A 423 -0.73 11.52 -19.41
C GLU A 423 0.38 10.49 -19.62
N LEU A 424 -0.03 9.25 -19.90
CA LEU A 424 0.87 8.26 -20.50
C LEU A 424 1.41 8.88 -21.81
N PRO A 425 2.72 8.75 -22.10
CA PRO A 425 3.27 9.21 -23.36
C PRO A 425 2.61 8.54 -24.58
#